data_AF-A0A8H4TW86-F1
#
_entry.id   AF-A0A8H4TW86-F1
#
_cell.length_a   1.000
_cell.length_b   1.000
_cell.length_c   1.000
_cell.angle_alpha   90.00
_cell.angle_beta   90.00
_cell.angle_gamma   90.00
#
_symmetry.space_group_name_H-M   'P 1'
#
loop_
_entity.id
_entity.type
_entity.pdbx_description
1 polymer ?
#
loop_
_entity_poly.entity_id
_entity_poly.type
_entity_poly.pdbx_seq_one_letter_code
_entity_poly.pdbx_strand_id
1 'polypeptide(L)'
;MAPRLLLFVGAPPASSLDAQSCTITQIDDSFAEFLGMAPHGSTPEPPSDFAVWRSLPLKRQPLHTGFSQTHDISIYLASQADFFTTAQVSFKEDSQSFESVDAEHVLSQFYDHSLAVHNSIPSSQLESFEDTTFDETSFMTVSSTGQQNTTVSVPSHLSDLEDIPPAPRILALNPQTVTLNIIVGIISIAQPRTVTTRWGRTLSLVEILVGDDTKSMFAVTFWLASENAAAAEISALRRQDIVLMQNVALHVFKGKVYGQSLRKGMTKVSLLWRRDGSGLYSTRELAKRSQTHPQLQKTRLVKDWVLRFVGADVGVRTRARTAQVSWDRPPDDTQ
;
A
#
# COMPACT_ATOMS: atom_id res chain seq x y z
N MET A 1 -11.84 37.06 -20.19
CA MET A 1 -10.54 36.37 -20.36
C MET A 1 -10.19 35.72 -19.03
N ALA A 2 -9.90 34.41 -19.00
CA ALA A 2 -9.57 33.74 -17.74
C ALA A 2 -8.18 34.20 -17.22
N PRO A 3 -8.00 34.42 -15.90
CA PRO A 3 -6.72 34.80 -15.34
C PRO A 3 -5.69 33.68 -15.53
N ARG A 4 -4.51 34.02 -16.05
CA ARG A 4 -3.40 33.07 -16.24
C ARG A 4 -2.63 32.98 -14.93
N LEU A 5 -2.81 31.88 -14.20
CA LEU A 5 -2.09 31.61 -12.97
C LEU A 5 -0.67 31.11 -13.32
N LEU A 6 0.37 31.85 -12.95
CA LEU A 6 1.77 31.46 -13.11
C LEU A 6 2.32 31.05 -11.74
N LEU A 7 2.62 29.76 -11.58
CA LEU A 7 3.34 29.24 -10.40
C LEU A 7 4.84 29.22 -10.70
N PHE A 8 5.61 29.93 -9.88
CA PHE A 8 7.06 29.95 -9.93
C PHE A 8 7.60 28.99 -8.86
N VAL A 9 8.23 27.89 -9.27
CA VAL A 9 8.79 26.89 -8.34
C VAL A 9 10.12 26.33 -8.85
N GLY A 10 11.14 26.35 -7.98
CA GLY A 10 12.45 25.73 -8.19
C GLY A 10 13.59 26.71 -8.46
N ALA A 11 14.79 26.35 -8.01
CA ALA A 11 16.00 27.14 -8.21
C ALA A 11 16.44 27.15 -9.69
N PRO A 12 17.00 28.27 -10.18
CA PRO A 12 17.58 28.35 -11.52
C PRO A 12 18.83 27.45 -11.63
N PRO A 13 19.21 27.01 -12.84
CA PRO A 13 20.39 26.18 -13.05
C PRO A 13 21.67 26.92 -12.61
N ALA A 14 22.63 26.19 -12.01
CA ALA A 14 23.85 26.78 -11.44
C ALA A 14 24.66 27.63 -12.44
N SER A 15 24.59 27.30 -13.73
CA SER A 15 25.26 28.05 -14.80
C SER A 15 24.60 29.41 -15.12
N SER A 16 23.42 29.70 -14.57
CA SER A 16 22.69 30.96 -14.76
C SER A 16 22.79 31.91 -13.57
N LEU A 17 23.50 31.51 -12.51
CA LEU A 17 23.72 32.31 -11.31
C LEU A 17 25.10 32.96 -11.41
N ASP A 18 25.14 34.28 -11.51
CA ASP A 18 26.34 35.06 -11.28
C ASP A 18 26.38 35.47 -9.79
N ALA A 19 27.57 35.59 -9.18
CA ALA A 19 27.72 35.96 -7.78
C ALA A 19 27.06 37.33 -7.46
N GLN A 20 27.02 38.23 -8.44
CA GLN A 20 26.32 39.51 -8.37
C GLN A 20 24.79 39.38 -8.41
N SER A 21 24.25 38.34 -9.03
CA SER A 21 22.80 38.06 -9.09
C SER A 21 22.25 37.40 -7.82
N CYS A 22 23.13 36.81 -7.00
CA CYS A 22 22.80 36.14 -5.75
C CYS A 22 23.03 37.02 -4.51
N THR A 23 23.52 38.25 -4.68
CA THR A 23 23.80 39.16 -3.57
C THR A 23 22.58 40.04 -3.33
N ILE A 24 21.90 39.83 -2.21
CA ILE A 24 20.80 40.69 -1.76
C ILE A 24 21.45 41.99 -1.26
N THR A 25 21.48 43.01 -2.11
CA THR A 25 22.03 44.34 -1.77
C THR A 25 21.00 45.24 -1.08
N GLN A 26 19.72 44.89 -1.17
CA GLN A 26 18.61 45.65 -0.60
C GLN A 26 17.61 44.69 0.03
N ILE A 27 17.21 44.97 1.26
CA ILE A 27 16.15 44.27 1.97
C ILE A 27 14.91 45.17 1.88
N ASP A 28 13.78 44.60 1.48
CA ASP A 28 12.51 45.32 1.42
C ASP A 28 12.15 45.87 2.81
N ASP A 29 11.60 47.08 2.88
CA ASP A 29 11.28 47.76 4.14
C ASP A 29 10.38 46.91 5.04
N SER A 30 9.47 46.12 4.46
CA SER A 30 8.58 45.21 5.18
C SER A 30 9.35 44.10 5.91
N PHE A 31 10.42 43.61 5.27
CA PHE A 31 11.30 42.58 5.83
C PHE A 31 12.31 43.18 6.82
N ALA A 32 12.77 44.40 6.57
CA ALA A 32 13.62 45.16 7.49
C ALA A 32 12.88 45.44 8.81
N GLU A 33 11.61 45.82 8.76
CA GLU A 33 10.76 46.01 9.94
C GLU A 33 10.58 44.71 10.74
N PHE A 34 10.34 43.58 10.05
CA PHE A 34 10.25 42.27 10.68
C PHE A 34 11.56 41.86 11.37
N LEU A 35 12.71 42.27 10.82
CA LEU A 35 14.04 42.02 11.38
C LEU A 35 14.48 43.09 12.40
N GLY A 36 13.65 44.08 12.70
CA GLY A 36 13.95 45.16 13.65
C GLY A 36 15.02 46.15 13.15
N MET A 37 15.26 46.19 11.84
CA MET A 37 16.17 47.14 11.21
C MET A 37 15.44 48.44 10.86
N ALA A 38 16.10 49.58 11.01
CA ALA A 38 15.50 50.88 10.66
C ALA A 38 15.34 50.97 9.13
N PRO A 39 14.14 51.30 8.61
CA PRO A 39 13.91 51.40 7.18
C PRO A 39 14.78 52.50 6.57
N HIS A 40 15.43 52.19 5.46
CA HIS A 40 16.17 53.17 4.67
C HIS A 40 15.25 53.59 3.53
N GLY A 41 14.61 54.75 3.66
CA GLY A 41 13.64 55.27 2.69
C GLY A 41 14.24 55.58 1.32
N SER A 42 14.59 54.55 0.56
CA SER A 42 15.00 54.62 -0.84
C SER A 42 13.84 54.22 -1.74
N THR A 43 13.44 55.15 -2.62
CA THR A 43 12.43 54.91 -3.66
C THR A 43 12.91 53.81 -4.61
N PRO A 44 12.10 52.77 -4.92
CA PRO A 44 12.55 51.67 -5.76
C PRO A 44 12.64 52.12 -7.23
N GLU A 45 13.85 52.04 -7.80
CA GLU A 45 14.03 52.02 -9.26
C GLU A 45 13.41 50.74 -9.83
N PRO A 46 12.78 50.78 -11.02
CA PRO A 46 12.18 49.59 -11.61
C PRO A 46 13.28 48.57 -11.95
N PRO A 47 13.18 47.31 -11.48
CA PRO A 47 14.18 46.30 -11.81
C PRO A 47 14.14 46.00 -13.31
N SER A 48 15.24 46.30 -14.00
CA SER A 48 15.53 45.73 -15.31
C SER A 48 15.87 44.25 -15.16
N ASP A 49 15.26 43.44 -16.02
CA ASP A 49 15.42 42.00 -16.20
C ASP A 49 14.73 41.09 -15.18
N PHE A 50 13.57 40.58 -15.63
CA PHE A 50 12.81 39.50 -15.03
C PHE A 50 13.72 38.33 -14.67
N ALA A 51 13.56 37.81 -13.45
CA ALA A 51 14.21 36.58 -13.03
C ALA A 51 13.95 35.46 -14.06
N VAL A 52 15.02 34.73 -14.42
CA VAL A 52 15.06 33.72 -15.49
C VAL A 52 14.40 32.41 -15.01
N TRP A 53 13.11 32.47 -14.70
CA TRP A 53 12.33 31.30 -14.33
C TRP A 53 11.95 30.54 -15.60
N ARG A 54 12.23 29.23 -15.64
CA ARG A 54 11.79 28.37 -16.75
C ARG A 54 10.29 28.12 -16.66
N SER A 55 9.57 28.31 -17.76
CA SER A 55 8.16 27.92 -17.88
C SER A 55 8.05 26.41 -18.14
N LEU A 56 7.34 25.67 -17.29
CA LEU A 56 7.00 24.28 -17.57
C LEU A 56 5.69 24.20 -18.38
N PRO A 57 5.61 23.33 -19.40
CA PRO A 57 4.38 23.14 -20.15
C PRO A 57 3.29 22.52 -19.26
N LEU A 58 2.05 23.01 -19.42
CA LEU A 58 0.85 22.48 -18.74
C LEU A 58 0.66 20.97 -18.95
N LYS A 59 1.16 20.43 -20.07
CA LYS A 59 1.23 18.99 -20.33
C LYS A 59 2.60 18.49 -19.89
N ARG A 60 2.62 17.76 -18.77
CA ARG A 60 3.85 17.11 -18.26
C ARG A 60 4.42 16.19 -19.33
N GLN A 61 5.62 16.50 -19.81
CA GLN A 61 6.42 15.60 -20.62
C GLN A 61 7.47 14.93 -19.73
N PRO A 62 7.76 13.63 -19.91
CA PRO A 62 8.83 12.98 -19.19
C PRO A 62 10.16 13.70 -19.47
N LEU A 63 10.78 14.24 -18.42
CA LEU A 63 12.07 14.90 -18.56
C LEU A 63 13.15 13.81 -18.63
N HIS A 64 13.73 13.67 -19.82
CA HIS A 64 14.84 12.74 -20.06
C HIS A 64 16.14 13.36 -19.54
N THR A 65 16.23 13.57 -18.23
CA THR A 65 17.53 13.74 -17.59
C THR A 65 18.16 12.35 -17.56
N GLY A 66 19.45 12.19 -17.87
CA GLY A 66 20.13 10.87 -17.97
C GLY A 66 20.07 9.98 -16.71
N PHE A 67 19.38 10.43 -15.66
CA PHE A 67 18.85 9.65 -14.55
C PHE A 67 17.33 9.59 -14.71
N SER A 68 16.84 8.60 -15.45
CA SER A 68 15.40 8.45 -15.69
C SER A 68 14.67 8.28 -14.36
N GLN A 69 14.01 9.34 -13.91
CA GLN A 69 13.16 9.33 -12.73
C GLN A 69 11.92 8.50 -13.03
N THR A 70 11.86 7.25 -12.56
CA THR A 70 10.62 6.46 -12.52
C THR A 70 9.82 6.82 -11.27
N HIS A 71 9.47 8.10 -11.10
CA HIS A 71 8.62 8.54 -9.98
C HIS A 71 7.12 8.38 -10.26
N ASP A 72 6.77 7.55 -11.24
CA ASP A 72 5.39 7.45 -11.72
C ASP A 72 4.78 6.07 -11.51
N ILE A 73 4.95 5.54 -10.29
CA ILE A 73 4.12 4.41 -9.83
C ILE A 73 2.64 4.84 -9.84
N SER A 74 2.35 6.13 -9.61
CA SER A 74 0.99 6.69 -9.48
C SER A 74 0.23 6.86 -10.81
N ILE A 75 0.85 7.29 -11.91
CA ILE A 75 0.14 7.42 -13.20
C ILE A 75 -0.02 6.05 -13.90
N TYR A 76 0.91 5.11 -13.72
CA TYR A 76 0.67 3.71 -14.10
C TYR A 76 -0.37 3.01 -13.21
N LEU A 77 -0.56 3.46 -11.94
CA LEU A 77 -1.55 2.95 -10.99
C LEU A 77 -3.00 3.13 -11.46
N ALA A 78 -3.30 4.27 -12.06
CA ALA A 78 -4.67 4.68 -12.37
C ALA A 78 -5.22 4.05 -13.67
N SER A 79 -4.33 3.74 -14.62
CA SER A 79 -4.73 3.32 -15.98
C SER A 79 -4.89 1.80 -16.15
N GLN A 80 -4.43 0.97 -15.21
CA GLN A 80 -4.31 -0.49 -15.41
C GLN A 80 -4.91 -1.37 -14.31
N ALA A 81 -5.48 -0.79 -13.25
CA ALA A 81 -5.91 -1.56 -12.08
C ALA A 81 -7.36 -2.06 -12.19
N ASP A 82 -7.51 -3.36 -12.45
CA ASP A 82 -8.76 -4.13 -12.28
C ASP A 82 -9.23 -4.17 -10.82
N PHE A 83 -8.32 -3.90 -9.90
CA PHE A 83 -8.54 -3.95 -8.46
C PHE A 83 -8.84 -2.56 -7.86
N PHE A 84 -9.71 -2.55 -6.86
CA PHE A 84 -10.03 -1.38 -6.07
C PHE A 84 -9.05 -1.24 -4.90
N THR A 85 -8.58 -0.02 -4.65
CA THR A 85 -7.82 0.35 -3.43
C THR A 85 -8.26 1.75 -3.01
N THR A 86 -8.34 2.00 -1.70
CA THR A 86 -8.69 3.32 -1.20
C THR A 86 -7.64 4.39 -1.52
N ALA A 87 -6.38 3.98 -1.77
CA ALA A 87 -5.32 4.88 -2.22
C ALA A 87 -5.64 5.54 -3.57
N GLN A 88 -6.20 4.80 -4.54
CA GLN A 88 -6.56 5.35 -5.86
C GLN A 88 -7.61 6.45 -5.78
N VAL A 89 -8.49 6.41 -4.78
CA VAL A 89 -9.52 7.44 -4.58
C VAL A 89 -8.88 8.70 -4.00
N SER A 90 -7.93 8.55 -3.08
CA SER A 90 -7.23 9.67 -2.44
C SER A 90 -6.27 10.39 -3.38
N PHE A 91 -5.61 9.70 -4.33
CA PHE A 91 -4.59 10.31 -5.21
C PHE A 91 -5.13 10.90 -6.53
N LYS A 92 -6.41 10.69 -6.87
CA LYS A 92 -7.01 11.30 -8.08
C LYS A 92 -7.15 12.83 -8.00
N GLU A 93 -6.92 13.40 -6.82
CA GLU A 93 -7.05 14.82 -6.47
C GLU A 93 -6.18 15.76 -7.32
N ASP A 94 -5.02 15.30 -7.84
CA ASP A 94 -4.01 16.16 -8.45
C ASP A 94 -4.20 16.46 -9.95
N SER A 95 -5.20 15.88 -10.61
CA SER A 95 -5.34 15.99 -12.08
C SER A 95 -6.44 16.92 -12.58
N GLN A 96 -7.42 17.30 -11.75
CA GLN A 96 -8.43 18.31 -12.09
C GLN A 96 -8.86 19.06 -10.83
N SER A 97 -8.41 20.31 -10.71
CA SER A 97 -8.93 21.26 -9.73
C SER A 97 -10.47 21.32 -9.86
N PHE A 98 -11.20 21.07 -8.76
CA PHE A 98 -12.64 21.28 -8.49
C PHE A 98 -13.45 20.10 -7.88
N GLU A 99 -12.86 18.98 -7.42
CA GLU A 99 -13.64 17.86 -6.83
C GLU A 99 -13.05 17.18 -5.56
N SER A 100 -12.62 17.92 -4.53
CA SER A 100 -12.22 17.29 -3.25
C SER A 100 -13.39 16.60 -2.52
N VAL A 101 -14.63 17.08 -2.74
CA VAL A 101 -15.85 16.57 -2.10
C VAL A 101 -16.24 15.17 -2.60
N ASP A 102 -15.88 14.79 -3.83
CA ASP A 102 -16.26 13.48 -4.38
C ASP A 102 -15.42 12.35 -3.76
N ALA A 103 -14.13 12.56 -3.51
CA ALA A 103 -13.23 11.52 -2.99
C ALA A 103 -13.61 11.04 -1.58
N GLU A 104 -13.87 11.97 -0.65
CA GLU A 104 -14.34 11.63 0.70
C GLU A 104 -15.69 10.91 0.66
N HIS A 105 -16.59 11.35 -0.21
CA HIS A 105 -17.88 10.72 -0.40
C HIS A 105 -17.75 9.30 -0.97
N VAL A 106 -16.87 9.07 -1.95
CA VAL A 106 -16.57 7.73 -2.47
C VAL A 106 -15.99 6.83 -1.37
N LEU A 107 -15.08 7.35 -0.53
CA LEU A 107 -14.52 6.59 0.58
C LEU A 107 -15.58 6.24 1.63
N SER A 108 -16.47 7.18 1.99
CA SER A 108 -17.59 6.93 2.88
C SER A 108 -18.52 5.84 2.33
N GLN A 109 -18.87 5.94 1.03
CA GLN A 109 -19.66 4.91 0.35
C GLN A 109 -18.98 3.53 0.39
N PHE A 110 -17.65 3.50 0.22
CA PHE A 110 -16.89 2.27 0.31
C PHE A 110 -16.92 1.68 1.72
N TYR A 111 -16.79 2.50 2.77
CA TYR A 111 -16.87 2.03 4.16
C TYR A 111 -18.24 1.46 4.48
N ASP A 112 -19.31 2.16 4.09
CA ASP A 112 -20.68 1.68 4.28
C ASP A 112 -20.92 0.37 3.52
N HIS A 113 -20.51 0.31 2.25
CA HIS A 113 -20.62 -0.89 1.41
C HIS A 113 -19.86 -2.08 2.01
N SER A 114 -18.56 -1.90 2.25
CA SER A 114 -17.70 -2.98 2.73
C SER A 114 -18.13 -3.45 4.11
N LEU A 115 -18.56 -2.56 5.01
CA LEU A 115 -19.09 -2.96 6.31
C LEU A 115 -20.43 -3.70 6.20
N ALA A 116 -21.33 -3.26 5.31
CA ALA A 116 -22.61 -3.94 5.10
C ALA A 116 -22.42 -5.37 4.58
N VAL A 117 -21.51 -5.55 3.61
CA VAL A 117 -21.18 -6.86 3.03
C VAL A 117 -20.46 -7.76 4.03
N HIS A 118 -19.49 -7.22 4.78
CA HIS A 118 -18.90 -7.91 5.92
C HIS A 118 -19.98 -8.36 6.92
N ASN A 119 -21.06 -7.57 7.01
CA ASN A 119 -22.16 -7.81 7.92
C ASN A 119 -23.18 -8.88 7.46
N SER A 120 -23.33 -9.07 6.15
CA SER A 120 -24.41 -9.86 5.56
C SER A 120 -24.10 -11.33 5.33
N ILE A 121 -22.83 -11.76 5.33
CA ILE A 121 -22.46 -13.14 5.01
C ILE A 121 -22.92 -14.07 6.15
N PRO A 122 -23.93 -14.93 5.92
CA PRO A 122 -24.43 -15.86 6.94
C PRO A 122 -23.42 -16.98 7.20
N SER A 123 -23.24 -17.38 8.46
CA SER A 123 -22.30 -18.47 8.80
C SER A 123 -22.59 -19.78 8.05
N SER A 124 -23.85 -20.04 7.68
CA SER A 124 -24.28 -21.25 6.96
C SER A 124 -23.77 -21.34 5.52
N GLN A 125 -23.51 -20.21 4.84
CA GLN A 125 -22.83 -20.22 3.53
C GLN A 125 -21.34 -20.56 3.66
N LEU A 126 -20.84 -20.64 4.90
CA LEU A 126 -19.44 -20.83 5.23
C LEU A 126 -19.19 -22.19 5.93
N GLU A 127 -20.22 -23.02 6.16
CA GLU A 127 -20.06 -24.37 6.76
C GLU A 127 -19.53 -25.40 5.75
N SER A 128 -19.62 -25.13 4.44
CA SER A 128 -19.04 -25.97 3.38
C SER A 128 -17.50 -26.08 3.45
N PHE A 129 -16.82 -25.33 4.32
CA PHE A 129 -15.36 -25.28 4.40
C PHE A 129 -14.74 -26.28 5.40
N GLU A 130 -15.54 -26.95 6.23
CA GLU A 130 -15.03 -27.96 7.18
C GLU A 130 -15.09 -29.41 6.65
N ASP A 131 -15.75 -29.64 5.50
CA ASP A 131 -16.14 -31.00 5.06
C ASP A 131 -15.08 -31.76 4.23
N THR A 132 -13.80 -31.37 4.29
CA THR A 132 -12.70 -32.16 3.71
C THR A 132 -11.68 -32.68 4.72
N THR A 133 -11.91 -32.49 6.02
CA THR A 133 -11.21 -33.28 7.03
C THR A 133 -11.87 -34.64 7.12
N PHE A 134 -11.26 -35.64 6.48
CA PHE A 134 -11.64 -37.04 6.63
C PHE A 134 -11.75 -37.38 8.12
N ASP A 135 -12.92 -37.89 8.49
CA ASP A 135 -13.21 -38.54 9.76
C ASP A 135 -12.16 -39.61 10.08
N GLU A 136 -11.35 -39.39 11.11
CA GLU A 136 -10.97 -40.47 12.00
C GLU A 136 -11.56 -40.20 13.37
N THR A 137 -12.64 -40.91 13.62
CA THR A 137 -13.17 -41.21 14.94
C THR A 137 -12.04 -41.74 15.83
N SER A 138 -11.94 -41.24 17.07
CA SER A 138 -11.89 -42.07 18.31
C SER A 138 -11.36 -41.27 19.50
N PHE A 139 -12.13 -41.35 20.58
CA PHE A 139 -11.72 -41.17 21.97
C PHE A 139 -10.28 -41.64 22.25
N MET A 140 -9.45 -40.80 22.87
CA MET A 140 -8.66 -41.11 24.08
C MET A 140 -7.78 -39.92 24.48
N THR A 141 -8.06 -39.34 25.64
CA THR A 141 -7.17 -38.41 26.35
C THR A 141 -5.90 -39.15 26.77
N VAL A 142 -4.77 -38.83 26.14
CA VAL A 142 -3.44 -39.11 26.70
C VAL A 142 -2.55 -37.87 26.58
N SER A 143 -2.20 -37.34 27.75
CA SER A 143 -1.20 -36.30 27.91
C SER A 143 0.16 -36.79 27.42
N SER A 144 0.76 -36.10 26.46
CA SER A 144 2.21 -36.18 26.25
C SER A 144 2.78 -34.90 25.64
N THR A 145 3.79 -34.39 26.32
CA THR A 145 4.71 -33.32 25.92
C THR A 145 5.46 -33.69 24.64
N GLY A 146 5.35 -32.88 23.60
CA GLY A 146 6.10 -33.04 22.36
C GLY A 146 6.01 -31.80 21.46
N GLN A 147 7.15 -31.37 20.93
CA GLN A 147 7.36 -30.15 20.15
C GLN A 147 6.32 -29.95 19.03
N GLN A 148 5.67 -28.78 19.02
CA GLN A 148 4.76 -28.39 17.96
C GLN A 148 5.54 -28.05 16.68
N ASN A 149 5.62 -29.00 15.74
CA ASN A 149 5.78 -28.67 14.33
C ASN A 149 4.42 -28.16 13.83
N THR A 150 4.21 -26.85 13.87
CA THR A 150 2.99 -26.20 13.32
C THR A 150 3.04 -26.19 11.79
N THR A 151 2.78 -27.33 11.16
CA THR A 151 2.47 -27.35 9.73
C THR A 151 1.13 -26.67 9.53
N VAL A 152 1.13 -25.43 9.01
CA VAL A 152 -0.10 -24.77 8.56
C VAL A 152 -0.71 -25.68 7.49
N SER A 153 -1.88 -26.25 7.77
CA SER A 153 -2.57 -27.16 6.83
C SER A 153 -2.83 -26.41 5.52
N VAL A 154 -2.41 -27.03 4.42
CA VAL A 154 -2.41 -26.43 3.10
C VAL A 154 -3.85 -26.44 2.61
N PRO A 155 -4.46 -25.28 2.30
CA PRO A 155 -5.77 -25.28 1.69
C PRO A 155 -5.73 -26.07 0.37
N SER A 156 -6.78 -26.84 0.09
CA SER A 156 -6.86 -27.74 -1.07
C SER A 156 -6.71 -27.01 -2.43
N HIS A 157 -6.96 -25.70 -2.46
CA HIS A 157 -6.82 -24.87 -3.64
C HIS A 157 -6.13 -23.54 -3.31
N LEU A 158 -4.96 -23.32 -3.91
CA LEU A 158 -4.24 -22.06 -3.90
C LEU A 158 -4.47 -21.35 -5.23
N SER A 159 -4.76 -20.05 -5.19
CA SER A 159 -5.03 -19.25 -6.39
C SER A 159 -3.96 -18.18 -6.56
N ASP A 160 -3.66 -17.84 -7.81
CA ASP A 160 -2.78 -16.73 -8.14
C ASP A 160 -3.60 -15.45 -8.31
N LEU A 161 -2.96 -14.28 -8.18
CA LEU A 161 -3.68 -13.01 -8.27
C LEU A 161 -4.17 -12.72 -9.70
N GLU A 162 -3.56 -13.31 -10.73
CA GLU A 162 -4.04 -13.22 -12.11
C GLU A 162 -5.36 -13.98 -12.35
N ASP A 163 -5.64 -15.02 -11.57
CA ASP A 163 -6.85 -15.85 -11.70
C ASP A 163 -8.10 -15.20 -11.10
N ILE A 164 -7.94 -14.05 -10.42
CA ILE A 164 -9.07 -13.35 -9.80
C ILE A 164 -10.06 -12.92 -10.89
N PRO A 165 -11.32 -13.40 -10.84
CA PRO A 165 -12.30 -13.11 -11.87
C PRO A 165 -12.66 -11.61 -11.91
N PRO A 166 -13.03 -11.07 -13.09
CA PRO A 166 -13.46 -9.69 -13.20
C PRO A 166 -14.80 -9.47 -12.50
N ALA A 167 -15.09 -8.21 -12.16
CA ALA A 167 -16.26 -7.81 -11.40
C ALA A 167 -17.61 -8.39 -11.90
N PRO A 168 -17.93 -8.40 -13.21
CA PRO A 168 -19.20 -8.97 -13.69
C PRO A 168 -19.37 -10.45 -13.35
N ARG A 169 -18.28 -11.22 -13.36
CA ARG A 169 -18.31 -12.65 -13.05
C ARG A 169 -18.51 -12.91 -11.56
N ILE A 170 -17.93 -12.09 -10.70
CA ILE A 170 -18.17 -12.16 -9.25
C ILE A 170 -19.63 -11.81 -8.94
N LEU A 171 -20.15 -10.75 -9.55
CA LEU A 171 -21.55 -10.35 -9.36
C LEU A 171 -22.54 -11.40 -9.86
N ALA A 172 -22.22 -12.12 -10.94
CA ALA A 172 -23.05 -13.21 -11.46
C ALA A 172 -23.19 -14.40 -10.51
N LEU A 173 -22.31 -14.54 -9.51
CA LEU A 173 -22.33 -15.62 -8.52
C LEU A 173 -23.11 -15.25 -7.25
N ASN A 174 -23.58 -13.99 -7.11
CA ASN A 174 -24.43 -13.55 -6.01
C ASN A 174 -25.72 -14.42 -5.94
N PRO A 175 -26.10 -14.98 -4.78
CA PRO A 175 -25.68 -14.67 -3.41
C PRO A 175 -24.52 -15.49 -2.84
N GLN A 176 -23.87 -16.33 -3.63
CA GLN A 176 -22.68 -17.04 -3.19
C GLN A 176 -21.47 -16.10 -3.18
N THR A 177 -20.80 -15.99 -2.03
CA THR A 177 -19.55 -15.22 -1.93
C THR A 177 -18.39 -16.08 -2.40
N VAL A 178 -17.62 -15.59 -3.38
CA VAL A 178 -16.39 -16.25 -3.85
C VAL A 178 -15.27 -16.00 -2.86
N THR A 179 -14.56 -17.04 -2.46
CA THR A 179 -13.40 -16.97 -1.57
C THR A 179 -12.15 -17.55 -2.24
N LEU A 180 -10.98 -17.07 -1.82
CA LEU A 180 -9.67 -17.50 -2.33
C LEU A 180 -8.71 -17.75 -1.17
N ASN A 181 -7.78 -18.67 -1.43
CA ASN A 181 -6.57 -18.83 -0.64
C ASN A 181 -5.39 -18.38 -1.50
N ILE A 182 -4.60 -17.43 -1.01
CA ILE A 182 -3.54 -16.78 -1.77
C ILE A 182 -2.24 -16.73 -0.97
N ILE A 183 -1.11 -16.89 -1.66
CA ILE A 183 0.22 -16.60 -1.10
C ILE A 183 0.73 -15.34 -1.77
N VAL A 184 0.95 -14.31 -0.97
CA VAL A 184 1.25 -12.97 -1.48
C VAL A 184 2.29 -12.28 -0.62
N GLY A 185 3.03 -11.38 -1.26
CA GLY A 185 3.91 -10.43 -0.61
C GLY A 185 3.17 -9.16 -0.24
N ILE A 186 3.41 -8.66 0.96
CA ILE A 186 2.86 -7.39 1.43
C ILE A 186 3.65 -6.24 0.80
N ILE A 187 2.96 -5.43 0.01
CA ILE A 187 3.51 -4.22 -0.62
C ILE A 187 3.42 -3.06 0.35
N SER A 188 2.25 -2.83 0.94
CA SER A 188 2.04 -1.77 1.92
C SER A 188 0.85 -2.07 2.81
N ILE A 189 0.90 -1.55 4.03
CA ILE A 189 -0.20 -1.60 4.98
C ILE A 189 -0.66 -0.16 5.19
N ALA A 190 -1.92 0.13 4.88
CA ALA A 190 -2.49 1.44 5.12
C ALA A 190 -2.65 1.67 6.62
N GLN A 191 -2.57 2.94 7.04
CA GLN A 191 -2.81 3.30 8.43
C GLN A 191 -4.22 2.86 8.84
N PRO A 192 -4.39 2.17 9.99
CA PRO A 192 -5.70 1.78 10.49
C PRO A 192 -6.64 2.98 10.61
N ARG A 193 -7.83 2.89 10.01
CA ARG A 193 -8.84 3.94 10.03
C ARG A 193 -9.95 3.59 11.02
N THR A 194 -10.24 4.52 11.92
CA THR A 194 -11.34 4.37 12.89
C THR A 194 -12.67 4.74 12.24
N VAL A 195 -13.63 3.82 12.27
CA VAL A 195 -14.98 4.02 11.73
C VAL A 195 -15.99 3.86 12.87
N THR A 196 -16.77 4.89 13.12
CA THR A 196 -17.86 4.88 14.10
C THR A 196 -19.18 4.63 13.38
N THR A 197 -19.84 3.51 13.70
CA THR A 197 -21.16 3.20 13.16
C THR A 197 -22.23 4.10 13.77
N ARG A 198 -23.39 4.25 13.09
CA ARG A 198 -24.55 5.00 13.60
C ARG A 198 -25.07 4.55 14.97
N TRP A 199 -24.74 3.32 15.38
CA TRP A 199 -25.12 2.74 16.66
C TRP A 199 -24.05 2.92 17.76
N GLY A 200 -23.04 3.75 17.51
CA GLY A 200 -21.98 4.05 18.47
C GLY A 200 -20.88 2.98 18.58
N ARG A 201 -20.91 1.92 17.77
CA ARG A 201 -19.83 0.93 17.72
C ARG A 201 -18.65 1.45 16.93
N THR A 202 -17.47 1.43 17.53
CA THR A 202 -16.20 1.82 16.89
C THR A 202 -15.48 0.59 16.35
N LEU A 203 -15.13 0.63 15.07
CA LEU A 203 -14.38 -0.39 14.36
C LEU A 203 -13.09 0.21 13.80
N SER A 204 -12.10 -0.64 13.56
CA SER A 204 -10.86 -0.28 12.88
C SER A 204 -10.81 -1.00 11.53
N LEU A 205 -10.63 -0.24 10.46
CA LEU A 205 -10.45 -0.74 9.10
C LEU A 205 -8.98 -0.67 8.73
N VAL A 206 -8.41 -1.83 8.38
CA VAL A 206 -7.03 -1.93 7.88
C VAL A 206 -7.06 -2.41 6.44
N GLU A 207 -6.42 -1.68 5.54
CA GLU A 207 -6.23 -2.09 4.14
C GLU A 207 -4.79 -2.56 3.94
N ILE A 208 -4.62 -3.76 3.40
CA ILE A 208 -3.31 -4.31 3.04
C ILE A 208 -3.26 -4.45 1.53
N LEU A 209 -2.26 -3.80 0.93
CA LEU A 209 -1.96 -3.93 -0.48
C LEU A 209 -0.98 -5.08 -0.67
N VAL A 210 -1.36 -6.06 -1.48
CA VAL A 210 -0.60 -7.28 -1.72
C VAL A 210 -0.30 -7.49 -3.21
N GLY A 211 0.69 -8.33 -3.48
CA GLY A 211 1.05 -8.76 -4.82
C GLY A 211 1.78 -10.10 -4.82
N ASP A 212 1.83 -10.75 -5.97
CA ASP A 212 2.60 -11.95 -6.22
C ASP A 212 3.38 -11.82 -7.54
N ASP A 213 3.98 -12.90 -8.00
CA ASP A 213 4.73 -12.94 -9.26
C ASP A 213 3.87 -12.78 -10.52
N THR A 214 2.55 -12.92 -10.41
CA THR A 214 1.60 -12.86 -11.53
C THR A 214 0.94 -11.48 -11.65
N LYS A 215 0.52 -10.90 -10.53
CA LYS A 215 -0.19 -9.62 -10.48
C LYS A 215 0.08 -8.91 -9.17
N SER A 216 -0.12 -7.60 -9.15
CA SER A 216 0.07 -6.78 -7.96
C SER A 216 -1.12 -5.86 -7.75
N MET A 217 -1.09 -5.10 -6.66
CA MET A 217 -2.08 -4.06 -6.37
C MET A 217 -3.47 -4.61 -6.02
N PHE A 218 -3.54 -5.81 -5.46
CA PHE A 218 -4.77 -6.33 -4.89
C PHE A 218 -4.89 -5.84 -3.45
N ALA A 219 -5.97 -5.15 -3.11
CA ALA A 219 -6.20 -4.65 -1.75
C ALA A 219 -7.10 -5.63 -0.99
N VAL A 220 -6.67 -6.01 0.22
CA VAL A 220 -7.45 -6.81 1.17
C VAL A 220 -7.81 -5.96 2.37
N THR A 221 -9.10 -5.88 2.69
CA THR A 221 -9.62 -5.09 3.80
C THR A 221 -9.99 -5.94 5.00
N PHE A 222 -9.63 -5.46 6.19
CA PHE A 222 -9.88 -6.13 7.46
C PHE A 222 -10.67 -5.22 8.39
N TRP A 223 -11.83 -5.72 8.85
CA TRP A 223 -12.66 -5.05 9.84
C TRP A 223 -12.42 -5.65 11.22
N LEU A 224 -11.77 -4.88 12.09
CA LEU A 224 -11.39 -5.28 13.44
C LEU A 224 -12.21 -4.50 14.46
N ALA A 225 -12.54 -5.14 15.59
CA ALA A 225 -13.01 -4.40 16.76
C ALA A 225 -11.85 -3.51 17.25
N SER A 226 -12.11 -2.25 17.59
CA SER A 226 -11.04 -1.29 17.96
C SER A 226 -10.16 -1.79 19.10
N GLU A 227 -10.73 -2.54 20.04
CA GLU A 227 -10.04 -3.16 21.18
C GLU A 227 -9.07 -4.28 20.78
N ASN A 228 -9.37 -4.99 19.69
CA ASN A 228 -8.58 -6.14 19.21
C ASN A 228 -7.67 -5.77 18.04
N ALA A 229 -7.74 -4.53 17.52
CA ALA A 229 -7.01 -4.11 16.34
C ALA A 229 -5.49 -4.20 16.52
N ALA A 230 -4.99 -3.85 17.72
CA ALA A 230 -3.56 -3.93 18.05
C ALA A 230 -3.09 -5.37 18.28
N ALA A 231 -3.97 -6.26 18.76
CA ALA A 231 -3.67 -7.65 19.08
C ALA A 231 -3.87 -8.61 17.89
N ALA A 232 -4.51 -8.16 16.81
CA ALA A 232 -4.74 -8.97 15.63
C ALA A 232 -3.40 -9.39 15.00
N GLU A 233 -3.31 -10.62 14.48
CA GLU A 233 -2.11 -11.15 13.80
C GLU A 233 -1.62 -10.23 12.67
N ILE A 234 -2.56 -9.49 12.08
CA ILE A 234 -2.37 -8.53 11.00
C ILE A 234 -1.55 -7.29 11.46
N SER A 235 -1.60 -6.92 12.74
CA SER A 235 -0.85 -5.77 13.28
C SER A 235 0.66 -6.02 13.33
N ALA A 236 1.08 -7.28 13.40
CA ALA A 236 2.49 -7.67 13.44
C ALA A 236 3.11 -7.81 12.04
N LEU A 237 2.30 -7.72 10.99
CA LEU A 237 2.73 -7.80 9.60
C LEU A 237 3.48 -6.54 9.17
N ARG A 238 4.39 -6.71 8.21
CA ARG A 238 5.27 -5.67 7.70
C ARG A 238 5.34 -5.71 6.19
N ARG A 239 5.80 -4.61 5.60
CA ARG A 239 6.20 -4.59 4.19
C ARG A 239 7.22 -5.71 3.94
N GLN A 240 7.14 -6.32 2.77
CA GLN A 240 7.95 -7.48 2.34
C GLN A 240 7.64 -8.82 3.02
N ASP A 241 6.74 -8.88 4.01
CA ASP A 241 6.32 -10.17 4.54
C ASP A 241 5.59 -10.97 3.47
N ILE A 242 5.81 -12.28 3.47
CA ILE A 242 5.07 -13.21 2.62
C ILE A 242 4.10 -13.97 3.49
N VAL A 243 2.83 -13.89 3.14
CA VAL A 243 1.74 -14.44 3.94
C VAL A 243 0.86 -15.38 3.11
N LEU A 244 0.36 -16.42 3.76
CA LEU A 244 -0.78 -17.19 3.28
C LEU A 244 -2.03 -16.55 3.86
N MET A 245 -2.91 -16.02 3.01
CA MET A 245 -4.24 -15.58 3.42
C MET A 245 -5.25 -16.63 2.96
N GLN A 246 -6.00 -17.19 3.90
CA GLN A 246 -7.02 -18.21 3.63
C GLN A 246 -8.41 -17.58 3.72
N ASN A 247 -9.33 -18.03 2.88
CA ASN A 247 -10.72 -17.60 2.86
C ASN A 247 -10.88 -16.07 2.74
N VAL A 248 -10.12 -15.45 1.83
CA VAL A 248 -10.33 -14.03 1.48
C VAL A 248 -11.54 -13.94 0.57
N ALA A 249 -12.57 -13.17 0.97
CA ALA A 249 -13.77 -12.97 0.16
C ALA A 249 -13.55 -11.94 -0.94
N LEU A 250 -14.09 -12.19 -2.13
CA LEU A 250 -14.11 -11.23 -3.23
C LEU A 250 -15.40 -10.42 -3.22
N HIS A 251 -15.23 -9.10 -3.30
CA HIS A 251 -16.34 -8.18 -3.48
C HIS A 251 -16.03 -7.17 -4.57
N VAL A 252 -17.10 -6.51 -5.03
CA VAL A 252 -17.03 -5.54 -6.11
C VAL A 252 -17.51 -4.21 -5.57
N PHE A 253 -16.72 -3.16 -5.78
CA PHE A 253 -17.11 -1.79 -5.51
C PHE A 253 -16.78 -0.91 -6.72
N LYS A 254 -17.77 -0.15 -7.19
CA LYS A 254 -17.68 0.70 -8.40
C LYS A 254 -17.04 -0.03 -9.60
N GLY A 255 -17.45 -1.28 -9.83
CA GLY A 255 -16.99 -2.11 -10.95
C GLY A 255 -15.58 -2.69 -10.80
N LYS A 256 -14.92 -2.48 -9.67
CA LYS A 256 -13.57 -2.99 -9.38
C LYS A 256 -13.59 -4.02 -8.25
N VAL A 257 -12.67 -4.97 -8.31
CA VAL A 257 -12.61 -6.10 -7.37
C VAL A 257 -11.70 -5.77 -6.19
N TYR A 258 -12.09 -6.15 -4.98
CA TYR A 258 -11.22 -6.10 -3.80
C TYR A 258 -11.41 -7.34 -2.92
N GLY A 259 -10.41 -7.62 -2.10
CA GLY A 259 -10.44 -8.67 -1.10
C GLY A 259 -10.98 -8.15 0.23
N GLN A 260 -11.67 -9.01 0.96
CA GLN A 260 -12.18 -8.68 2.28
C GLN A 260 -12.06 -9.88 3.22
N SER A 261 -11.67 -9.61 4.46
CA SER A 261 -11.69 -10.61 5.51
C SER A 261 -13.12 -10.99 5.87
N LEU A 262 -13.37 -12.26 6.11
CA LEU A 262 -14.58 -12.79 6.70
C LEU A 262 -14.58 -12.63 8.23
N ARG A 263 -15.77 -12.62 8.81
CA ARG A 263 -15.96 -12.49 10.26
C ARG A 263 -15.48 -13.70 11.04
N LYS A 264 -15.42 -13.52 12.36
CA LYS A 264 -15.19 -14.59 13.36
C LYS A 264 -13.89 -15.39 13.12
N GLY A 265 -12.87 -14.76 12.54
CA GLY A 265 -11.58 -15.41 12.27
C GLY A 265 -11.62 -16.46 11.16
N MET A 266 -12.63 -16.44 10.29
CA MET A 266 -12.70 -17.35 9.15
C MET A 266 -11.61 -17.08 8.11
N THR A 267 -11.24 -15.81 7.93
CA THR A 267 -10.03 -15.46 7.20
C THR A 267 -8.82 -15.63 8.12
N LYS A 268 -7.91 -16.54 7.75
CA LYS A 268 -6.68 -16.82 8.48
C LYS A 268 -5.49 -16.20 7.76
N VAL A 269 -4.55 -15.63 8.50
CA VAL A 269 -3.33 -15.04 7.93
C VAL A 269 -2.12 -15.66 8.58
N SER A 270 -1.35 -16.45 7.82
CA SER A 270 -0.14 -17.12 8.31
C SER A 270 1.12 -16.51 7.69
N LEU A 271 2.07 -16.09 8.52
CA LEU A 271 3.37 -15.61 8.06
C LEU A 271 4.21 -16.78 7.53
N LEU A 272 4.42 -16.82 6.22
CA LEU A 272 5.21 -17.87 5.58
C LEU A 272 6.70 -17.54 5.56
N TRP A 273 7.07 -16.29 5.30
CA TRP A 273 8.46 -15.88 5.25
C TRP A 273 8.62 -14.40 5.57
N ARG A 274 9.62 -14.10 6.38
CA ARG A 274 10.13 -12.76 6.62
C ARG A 274 11.65 -12.75 6.40
N ARG A 275 12.16 -11.61 5.98
CA ARG A 275 13.59 -11.42 5.66
C ARG A 275 14.54 -11.65 6.83
N ASP A 276 14.09 -11.41 8.06
CA ASP A 276 14.85 -11.67 9.30
C ASP A 276 14.96 -13.17 9.63
N GLY A 277 14.30 -14.04 8.87
CA GLY A 277 14.25 -15.48 9.08
C GLY A 277 13.10 -15.94 9.96
N SER A 278 12.21 -15.04 10.38
CA SER A 278 10.95 -15.42 11.04
C SER A 278 9.88 -15.83 10.02
N GLY A 279 8.85 -16.54 10.48
CA GLY A 279 7.84 -17.17 9.62
C GLY A 279 7.99 -18.69 9.54
N LEU A 280 7.06 -19.32 8.83
CA LEU A 280 7.00 -20.79 8.70
C LEU A 280 8.20 -21.38 7.95
N TYR A 281 8.71 -20.67 6.95
CA TYR A 281 9.80 -21.12 6.10
C TYR A 281 10.99 -20.18 6.20
N SER A 282 12.16 -20.75 6.39
CA SER A 282 13.43 -20.03 6.34
C SER A 282 13.92 -19.81 4.91
N THR A 283 14.76 -18.80 4.69
CA THR A 283 15.42 -18.56 3.40
C THR A 283 16.22 -19.77 2.90
N ARG A 284 16.76 -20.58 3.83
CA ARG A 284 17.51 -21.81 3.50
C ARG A 284 16.60 -22.91 2.99
N GLU A 285 15.40 -23.06 3.55
CA GLU A 285 14.42 -24.06 3.11
C GLU A 285 13.88 -23.71 1.73
N LEU A 286 13.50 -22.45 1.50
CA LEU A 286 13.02 -21.98 0.20
C LEU A 286 14.09 -22.05 -0.91
N ALA A 287 15.38 -22.15 -0.57
CA ALA A 287 16.46 -22.30 -1.54
C ALA A 287 16.65 -23.76 -2.01
N LYS A 288 16.11 -24.75 -1.29
CA LYS A 288 16.26 -26.16 -1.64
C LYS A 288 15.48 -26.45 -2.93
N ARG A 289 16.18 -26.92 -3.97
CA ARG A 289 15.58 -27.23 -5.28
C ARG A 289 14.76 -28.54 -5.29
N SER A 290 14.82 -29.33 -4.22
CA SER A 290 14.23 -30.67 -4.14
C SER A 290 12.83 -30.72 -3.52
N GLN A 291 12.17 -29.58 -3.29
CA GLN A 291 10.87 -29.53 -2.61
C GLN A 291 9.71 -29.48 -3.61
N THR A 292 8.85 -30.50 -3.56
CA THR A 292 7.69 -30.71 -4.45
C THR A 292 6.41 -29.98 -3.99
N HIS A 293 6.39 -29.43 -2.78
CA HIS A 293 5.15 -28.92 -2.20
C HIS A 293 4.70 -27.59 -2.85
N PRO A 294 3.46 -27.49 -3.39
CA PRO A 294 3.00 -26.30 -4.11
C PRO A 294 3.11 -24.99 -3.32
N GLN A 295 2.77 -25.00 -2.03
CA GLN A 295 2.92 -23.84 -1.13
C GLN A 295 4.35 -23.32 -1.07
N LEU A 296 5.34 -24.23 -0.95
CA LEU A 296 6.76 -23.86 -0.87
C LEU A 296 7.26 -23.29 -2.19
N GLN A 297 6.85 -23.90 -3.31
CA GLN A 297 7.18 -23.42 -4.64
C GLN A 297 6.62 -22.01 -4.89
N LYS A 298 5.33 -21.79 -4.60
CA LYS A 298 4.72 -20.46 -4.74
C LYS A 298 5.36 -19.45 -3.79
N THR A 299 5.59 -19.81 -2.52
CA THR A 299 6.27 -18.93 -1.55
C THR A 299 7.65 -18.50 -2.07
N ARG A 300 8.39 -19.41 -2.69
CA ARG A 300 9.69 -19.09 -3.30
C ARG A 300 9.56 -18.09 -4.44
N LEU A 301 8.61 -18.28 -5.36
CA LEU A 301 8.38 -17.37 -6.49
C LEU A 301 8.00 -15.97 -5.99
N VAL A 302 7.07 -15.90 -5.04
CA VAL A 302 6.65 -14.65 -4.40
C VAL A 302 7.82 -13.99 -3.67
N LYS A 303 8.69 -14.75 -2.99
CA LYS A 303 9.89 -14.20 -2.34
C LYS A 303 10.82 -13.56 -3.36
N ASP A 304 11.10 -14.25 -4.46
CA ASP A 304 11.97 -13.74 -5.50
C ASP A 304 11.33 -12.51 -6.18
N TRP A 305 10.00 -12.44 -6.29
CA TRP A 305 9.29 -11.24 -6.73
C TRP A 305 9.40 -10.09 -5.71
N VAL A 306 9.09 -10.30 -4.43
CA VAL A 306 9.15 -9.29 -3.36
C VAL A 306 10.54 -8.65 -3.30
N LEU A 307 11.59 -9.47 -3.32
CA LEU A 307 12.97 -8.99 -3.26
C LEU A 307 13.37 -8.15 -4.48
N ARG A 308 12.75 -8.39 -5.64
CA ARG A 308 13.00 -7.64 -6.88
C ARG A 308 12.20 -6.34 -6.94
N PHE A 309 10.94 -6.35 -6.52
CA PHE A 309 9.97 -5.29 -6.85
C PHE A 309 9.50 -4.44 -5.66
N VAL A 310 9.43 -4.99 -4.44
CA VAL A 310 8.87 -4.25 -3.30
C VAL A 310 9.91 -3.33 -2.65
N GLY A 311 11.22 -3.55 -2.86
CA GLY A 311 12.28 -2.70 -2.29
C GLY A 311 12.44 -2.86 -0.78
N ALA A 312 13.68 -2.85 -0.29
CA ALA A 312 14.01 -3.07 1.12
C ALA A 312 13.58 -1.89 2.01
N ASP A 313 13.02 -2.16 3.19
CA ASP A 313 12.78 -1.11 4.20
C ASP A 313 14.08 -0.40 4.59
N VAL A 314 13.96 0.90 4.87
CA VAL A 314 15.03 1.77 5.36
C VAL A 314 15.48 1.27 6.74
N GLY A 315 16.56 0.49 6.78
CA GLY A 315 17.16 -0.01 8.02
C GLY A 315 17.66 -1.45 7.99
N VAL A 316 17.29 -2.24 6.98
CA VAL A 316 17.82 -3.61 6.85
C VAL A 316 19.22 -3.55 6.23
N ARG A 317 20.25 -3.52 7.10
CA ARG A 317 21.66 -3.58 6.69
C ARG A 317 21.98 -4.91 6.00
N THR A 318 21.93 -4.93 4.68
CA THR A 318 22.57 -6.00 3.89
C THR A 318 24.08 -5.86 4.00
N ARG A 319 24.75 -6.86 4.59
CA ARG A 319 26.17 -7.10 4.33
C ARG A 319 26.30 -7.35 2.82
N ALA A 320 27.05 -6.49 2.15
CA ALA A 320 27.26 -6.47 0.70
C ALA A 320 26.11 -5.89 -0.14
N ARG A 321 25.95 -4.57 -0.08
CA ARG A 321 26.06 -3.68 -1.26
C ARG A 321 26.31 -2.27 -0.74
N THR A 322 27.33 -1.64 -1.27
CA THR A 322 27.73 -0.26 -1.03
C THR A 322 26.50 0.66 -0.97
N ALA A 323 26.44 1.44 0.11
CA ALA A 323 25.47 2.46 0.43
C ALA A 323 24.60 2.94 -0.75
N GLN A 324 23.39 2.38 -0.91
CA GLN A 324 22.31 3.21 -1.40
C GLN A 324 21.81 4.01 -0.19
N VAL A 325 22.26 5.26 -0.14
CA VAL A 325 21.75 6.30 0.73
C VAL A 325 20.24 6.33 0.55
N SER A 326 19.50 6.05 1.61
CA SER A 326 18.04 6.20 1.63
C SER A 326 17.69 7.67 1.41
N TRP A 327 16.91 7.97 0.38
CA TRP A 327 16.47 9.34 0.04
C TRP A 327 15.58 9.99 1.12
N ASP A 328 15.08 9.21 2.08
CA ASP A 328 14.34 9.70 3.26
C ASP A 328 15.24 10.29 4.35
N ARG A 329 16.56 10.27 4.18
CA ARG A 329 17.49 10.90 5.12
C ARG A 329 18.01 12.21 4.49
N PRO A 330 17.74 13.38 5.10
CA PRO A 330 18.38 14.62 4.65
C PRO A 330 19.91 14.51 4.81
N PRO A 331 20.69 15.26 4.01
CA PRO A 331 22.16 15.26 4.11
C PRO A 331 22.60 15.57 5.55
N ASP A 332 23.68 14.94 6.00
CA ASP A 332 24.19 15.11 7.38
C ASP A 332 24.72 16.55 7.67
N ASP A 333 24.74 17.44 6.68
CA ASP A 333 25.24 18.83 6.76
C ASP A 333 24.20 19.87 7.27
N THR A 334 23.13 19.44 7.95
CA THR A 334 22.15 20.37 8.57
C THR A 334 22.26 20.47 10.10
N GLN A 335 23.47 20.48 10.66
CA GLN A 335 23.70 20.88 12.06
C GLN A 335 24.62 22.07 12.18
#